data_AF-A0A496W0W0-F1
#
_entry.id   AF-A0A496W0W0-F1
#
_cell.length_a   1.000
_cell.length_b   1.000
_cell.length_c   1.000
_cell.angle_alpha   90.00
_cell.angle_beta   90.00
_cell.angle_gamma   90.00
#
_symmetry.space_group_name_H-M   'P 1'
#
loop_
_entity.id
_entity.type
_entity.pdbx_description
1 polymer ?
#
loop_
_entity_poly.entity_id
_entity_poly.type
_entity_poly.pdbx_seq_one_letter_code
_entity_poly.pdbx_strand_id
1 'polypeptide(L)'
;MAKDNFRNPMFREHQQVAIKSINNEIDTLEKMVIQGDILPDIESALGRLQGIINRAKASHLVGVEQKTVFHHDIEAHFSKLLISNYKRLQNLSISKLSRINLFTGINNSGKTTLLEAIYLLCRQNDFLGLLEVIRRRGKMAEDRINPEWFIEQIPPDIEISGQFNNADSLVRIKHYEEENSRIDKSHYLESVDISSHYATTSLKSLTRIFKGRDRETQAVRIKMLCPSVFSSPFFLNEPHRYAQFYYKSVRSKSLPKIIAFIREKVVGTLEDIRLADEMQRFLVTDSIFKETLDLSGYGEGLQRIFFISLLFASAQNGIILIDEFENAIHTELLAQFAGLIDELSKLFNTQVFLTSHSKECIDAFVKHKPQINDLSACALVENEERIVAREFTGKAFRRLVEAGNVDLRRAK
;
A
#
# COMPACT_ATOMS: atom_id res chain seq x y z
N MET A 1 32.79 -2.68 12.24
CA MET A 1 33.07 -4.05 12.75
C MET A 1 31.99 -5.10 12.38
N ALA A 2 31.03 -4.82 11.48
CA ALA A 2 29.91 -5.73 11.19
C ALA A 2 29.97 -6.46 9.82
N LYS A 3 31.04 -6.30 9.03
CA LYS A 3 31.10 -6.83 7.65
C LYS A 3 31.71 -8.24 7.50
N ASP A 4 32.27 -8.84 8.56
CA ASP A 4 32.92 -10.17 8.49
C ASP A 4 32.13 -11.33 9.14
N ASN A 5 31.03 -11.07 9.85
CA ASN A 5 30.33 -12.15 10.60
C ASN A 5 29.50 -13.12 9.74
N PHE A 6 29.22 -12.81 8.47
CA PHE A 6 28.46 -13.69 7.58
C PHE A 6 29.28 -14.89 7.04
N ARG A 7 30.61 -14.84 7.15
CA ARG A 7 31.54 -15.92 6.75
C ARG A 7 32.18 -16.66 7.93
N ASN A 8 31.76 -16.38 9.17
CA ASN A 8 32.30 -17.06 10.34
C ASN A 8 31.52 -18.38 10.59
N PRO A 9 32.13 -19.57 10.42
CA PRO A 9 31.45 -20.87 10.61
C PRO A 9 30.84 -21.03 12.00
N MET A 10 31.47 -20.45 13.04
CA MET A 10 30.92 -20.41 14.40
C MET A 10 29.57 -19.70 14.48
N PHE A 11 29.31 -18.67 13.66
CA PHE A 11 28.05 -17.92 13.71
C PHE A 11 26.89 -18.71 13.08
N ARG A 12 27.15 -19.44 11.99
CA ARG A 12 26.17 -20.35 11.39
C ARG A 12 25.83 -21.53 12.30
N GLU A 13 26.83 -22.06 13.00
CA GLU A 13 26.64 -23.14 13.96
C GLU A 13 25.76 -22.69 15.14
N HIS A 14 26.01 -21.51 15.71
CA HIS A 14 25.14 -20.94 16.73
C HIS A 14 23.70 -20.68 16.23
N GLN A 15 23.52 -20.23 14.98
CA GLN A 15 22.18 -20.08 14.39
C GLN A 15 21.44 -21.41 14.24
N GLN A 16 22.14 -22.46 13.76
CA GLN A 16 21.55 -23.79 13.64
C GLN A 16 21.18 -24.38 14.99
N VAL A 17 22.00 -24.18 16.02
CA VAL A 17 21.71 -24.60 17.40
C VAL A 17 20.48 -23.85 17.94
N ALA A 18 20.39 -22.54 17.73
CA ALA A 18 19.25 -21.75 18.17
C ALA A 18 17.95 -22.17 17.46
N ILE A 19 17.98 -22.39 16.15
CA ILE A 19 16.81 -22.87 15.38
C ILE A 19 16.39 -24.26 15.84
N LYS A 20 17.34 -25.16 16.06
CA LYS A 20 17.07 -26.50 16.58
C LYS A 20 16.43 -26.44 17.97
N SER A 21 16.91 -25.54 18.83
CA SER A 21 16.30 -25.31 20.15
C SER A 21 14.87 -24.80 20.02
N ILE A 22 14.61 -23.82 19.16
CA ILE A 22 13.26 -23.29 18.93
C ILE A 22 12.32 -24.39 18.43
N ASN A 23 12.75 -25.21 17.46
CA ASN A 23 11.94 -26.31 16.94
C ASN A 23 11.64 -27.34 18.03
N ASN A 24 12.63 -27.71 18.85
CA ASN A 24 12.41 -28.63 19.95
C ASN A 24 11.41 -28.09 20.99
N GLU A 25 11.46 -26.79 21.31
CA GLU A 25 10.51 -26.16 22.23
C GLU A 25 9.11 -26.08 21.61
N ILE A 26 9.00 -25.83 20.30
CA ILE A 26 7.71 -25.89 19.59
C ILE A 26 7.15 -27.32 19.63
N ASP A 27 7.95 -28.33 19.32
CA ASP A 27 7.55 -29.75 19.41
C ASP A 27 7.13 -30.15 20.84
N THR A 28 7.67 -29.47 21.86
CA THR A 28 7.32 -29.68 23.26
C THR A 28 5.98 -29.03 23.58
N LEU A 29 5.77 -27.79 23.12
CA LEU A 29 4.51 -27.06 23.26
C LEU A 29 3.35 -27.76 22.54
N GLU A 30 3.58 -28.32 21.35
CA GLU A 30 2.57 -29.09 20.61
C GLU A 30 2.05 -30.32 21.38
N LYS A 31 2.88 -30.89 22.26
CA LYS A 31 2.51 -32.05 23.09
C LYS A 31 1.85 -31.65 24.41
N MET A 32 1.77 -30.37 24.72
CA MET A 32 1.19 -29.84 25.94
C MET A 32 -0.22 -29.30 25.71
N VAL A 33 -1.07 -29.39 26.73
CA VAL A 33 -2.36 -28.70 26.73
C VAL A 33 -2.10 -27.24 27.11
N ILE A 34 -2.21 -26.34 26.13
CA ILE A 34 -2.00 -24.90 26.33
C ILE A 34 -3.22 -24.29 27.02
N GLN A 35 -3.01 -23.69 28.20
CA GLN A 35 -4.04 -22.96 28.92
C GLN A 35 -4.17 -21.52 28.37
N GLY A 36 -5.40 -20.98 28.40
CA GLY A 36 -5.73 -19.71 27.72
C GLY A 36 -5.05 -18.45 28.28
N ASP A 37 -4.49 -18.53 29.49
CA ASP A 37 -3.73 -17.47 30.15
C ASP A 37 -2.32 -17.30 29.59
N ILE A 38 -1.73 -18.33 28.96
CA ILE A 38 -0.39 -18.31 28.36
C ILE A 38 -0.43 -17.83 26.89
N LEU A 39 -1.63 -17.76 26.30
CA LEU A 39 -1.83 -17.40 24.90
C LEU A 39 -1.20 -16.04 24.49
N PRO A 40 -1.29 -14.95 25.29
CA PRO A 40 -0.66 -13.67 24.94
C PRO A 40 0.87 -13.74 24.79
N ASP A 41 1.52 -14.60 25.57
CA ASP A 41 2.98 -14.77 25.53
C ASP A 41 3.43 -15.55 24.28
N ILE A 42 2.63 -16.53 23.87
CA ILE A 42 2.82 -17.29 22.63
C ILE A 42 2.62 -16.37 21.41
N GLU A 43 1.55 -15.56 21.39
CA GLU A 43 1.32 -14.58 20.34
C GLU A 43 2.45 -13.53 20.25
N SER A 44 2.96 -13.08 21.40
CA SER A 44 4.12 -12.19 21.49
C SER A 44 5.40 -12.84 20.95
N ALA A 45 5.60 -14.15 21.19
CA ALA A 45 6.72 -14.91 20.62
C ALA A 45 6.59 -15.07 19.09
N LEU A 46 5.39 -15.40 18.60
CA LEU A 46 5.09 -15.50 17.17
C LEU A 46 5.35 -14.16 16.45
N GLY A 47 4.87 -13.05 17.02
CA GLY A 47 5.12 -11.71 16.46
C GLY A 47 6.61 -11.35 16.39
N ARG A 48 7.40 -11.76 17.40
CA ARG A 48 8.87 -11.60 17.39
C ARG A 48 9.54 -12.47 16.33
N LEU A 49 9.14 -13.73 16.18
CA LEU A 49 9.63 -14.65 15.14
C LEU A 49 9.28 -14.16 13.74
N GLN A 50 8.03 -13.74 13.50
CA GLN A 50 7.62 -13.13 12.24
C GLN A 50 8.41 -11.85 11.95
N GLY A 51 8.71 -11.06 12.97
CA GLY A 51 9.60 -9.92 12.88
C GLY A 51 11.03 -10.31 12.47
N ILE A 52 11.57 -11.41 12.99
CA ILE A 52 12.88 -11.97 12.57
C ILE A 52 12.81 -12.42 11.11
N ILE A 53 11.79 -13.16 10.70
CA ILE A 53 11.59 -13.63 9.33
C ILE A 53 11.50 -12.45 8.35
N ASN A 54 10.70 -11.44 8.68
CA ASN A 54 10.56 -10.25 7.86
C ASN A 54 11.86 -9.46 7.77
N ARG A 55 12.62 -9.36 8.87
CA ARG A 55 13.98 -8.78 8.86
C ARG A 55 14.95 -9.63 8.06
N ALA A 56 14.87 -10.95 8.13
CA ALA A 56 15.71 -11.88 7.39
C ALA A 56 15.47 -11.75 5.87
N LYS A 57 14.20 -11.75 5.46
CA LYS A 57 13.79 -11.45 4.08
C LYS A 57 14.20 -10.05 3.62
N ALA A 58 14.18 -9.08 4.53
CA ALA A 58 14.70 -7.72 4.29
C ALA A 58 16.24 -7.62 4.38
N SER A 59 16.95 -8.61 4.93
CA SER A 59 18.39 -8.56 5.19
C SER A 59 19.25 -9.04 4.02
N HIS A 60 18.65 -9.33 2.87
CA HIS A 60 19.35 -9.41 1.58
C HIS A 60 19.70 -8.01 1.02
N LEU A 61 19.47 -6.95 1.80
CA LEU A 61 19.97 -5.60 1.54
C LEU A 61 21.42 -5.49 2.04
N VAL A 62 22.39 -5.57 1.14
CA VAL A 62 23.79 -5.29 1.51
C VAL A 62 23.93 -3.76 1.69
N GLY A 63 24.13 -3.31 2.93
CA GLY A 63 24.42 -1.92 3.25
C GLY A 63 23.23 -1.04 3.63
N VAL A 64 22.02 -1.58 3.79
CA VAL A 64 20.84 -0.80 4.23
C VAL A 64 20.62 -0.97 5.72
N GLU A 65 20.93 0.08 6.50
CA GLU A 65 20.81 0.01 7.96
C GLU A 65 19.35 0.01 8.45
N GLN A 66 18.43 0.78 7.84
CA GLN A 66 16.99 0.83 8.23
C GLN A 66 16.12 1.40 7.09
N LYS A 67 14.92 0.81 6.85
CA LYS A 67 13.85 1.45 6.05
C LYS A 67 13.12 2.46 6.93
N THR A 68 13.14 3.73 6.55
CA THR A 68 12.51 4.83 7.30
C THR A 68 11.66 5.70 6.40
N VAL A 69 10.73 6.46 6.98
CA VAL A 69 10.01 7.52 6.27
C VAL A 69 10.76 8.85 6.45
N PHE A 70 10.65 9.77 5.49
CA PHE A 70 11.20 11.11 5.63
C PHE A 70 10.48 11.91 6.73
N HIS A 71 9.17 11.74 6.83
CA HIS A 71 8.33 12.44 7.80
C HIS A 71 7.41 11.47 8.53
N HIS A 72 7.30 11.63 9.85
CA HIS A 72 6.28 10.98 10.68
C HIS A 72 5.04 11.87 10.84
N ASP A 73 5.23 13.19 10.81
CA ASP A 73 4.19 14.20 10.85
C ASP A 73 4.15 14.94 9.51
N ILE A 74 2.97 14.97 8.89
CA ILE A 74 2.74 15.54 7.57
C ILE A 74 1.79 16.72 7.71
N GLU A 75 2.30 17.91 7.37
CA GLU A 75 1.51 19.15 7.37
C GLU A 75 0.72 19.30 6.06
N ALA A 76 1.37 19.00 4.93
CA ALA A 76 0.74 19.00 3.62
C ALA A 76 1.12 17.73 2.84
N HIS A 77 0.13 17.07 2.22
CA HIS A 77 0.37 15.92 1.35
C HIS A 77 0.77 16.39 -0.06
N PHE A 78 0.43 15.66 -1.12
CA PHE A 78 0.71 16.13 -2.48
C PHE A 78 -0.17 17.31 -2.87
N SER A 79 0.45 18.37 -3.35
CA SER A 79 -0.23 19.52 -4.00
C SER A 79 -0.17 19.43 -5.53
N LYS A 80 0.89 18.81 -6.08
CA LYS A 80 1.11 18.68 -7.52
C LYS A 80 1.76 17.34 -7.86
N LEU A 81 1.43 16.80 -9.02
CA LEU A 81 2.04 15.64 -9.64
C LEU A 81 2.40 15.95 -11.11
N LEU A 82 3.50 15.40 -11.56
CA LEU A 82 3.95 15.43 -12.95
C LEU A 82 4.56 14.07 -13.31
N ILE A 83 3.92 13.38 -14.25
CA ILE A 83 4.42 12.13 -14.82
C ILE A 83 5.08 12.49 -16.14
N SER A 84 6.40 12.72 -16.13
CA SER A 84 7.17 13.04 -17.33
C SER A 84 7.10 11.86 -18.31
N ASN A 85 7.36 10.64 -17.80
CA ASN A 85 7.28 9.42 -18.59
C ASN A 85 6.95 8.21 -17.71
N TYR A 86 5.80 7.58 -17.95
CA TYR A 86 5.47 6.26 -17.42
C TYR A 86 4.39 5.57 -18.26
N LYS A 87 4.78 4.56 -19.05
CA LYS A 87 3.88 3.81 -19.94
C LYS A 87 3.16 4.77 -20.91
N ARG A 88 1.81 4.81 -20.89
CA ARG A 88 1.00 5.71 -21.74
C ARG A 88 0.90 7.14 -21.18
N LEU A 89 1.37 7.39 -19.96
CA LEU A 89 1.35 8.71 -19.33
C LEU A 89 2.65 9.44 -19.68
N GLN A 90 2.55 10.43 -20.57
CA GLN A 90 3.67 11.26 -20.99
C GLN A 90 3.32 12.72 -20.75
N ASN A 91 4.16 13.42 -19.98
CA ASN A 91 3.95 14.82 -19.57
C ASN A 91 2.57 15.11 -18.96
N LEU A 92 2.02 14.16 -18.20
CA LEU A 92 0.73 14.33 -17.52
C LEU A 92 0.95 15.16 -16.25
N SER A 93 0.32 16.33 -16.15
CA SER A 93 0.35 17.16 -14.93
C SER A 93 -1.01 17.23 -14.24
N ILE A 94 -0.99 17.16 -12.91
CA ILE A 94 -2.17 17.27 -12.04
C ILE A 94 -1.80 18.26 -10.93
N SER A 95 -2.61 19.30 -10.75
CA SER A 95 -2.30 20.46 -9.90
C SER A 95 -3.41 20.81 -8.91
N LYS A 96 -4.62 20.28 -9.08
CA LYS A 96 -5.78 20.50 -8.20
C LYS A 96 -6.01 19.28 -7.33
N LEU A 97 -5.04 18.97 -6.49
CA LEU A 97 -5.16 17.89 -5.52
C LEU A 97 -5.86 18.37 -4.24
N SER A 98 -6.66 17.49 -3.66
CA SER A 98 -7.39 17.67 -2.40
C SER A 98 -7.12 16.49 -1.46
N ARG A 99 -7.79 16.42 -0.32
CA ARG A 99 -7.73 15.25 0.58
C ARG A 99 -8.22 13.98 -0.10
N ILE A 100 -9.31 14.05 -0.86
CA ILE A 100 -9.81 12.94 -1.68
C ILE A 100 -9.72 13.35 -3.15
N ASN A 101 -9.11 12.50 -3.97
CA ASN A 101 -8.90 12.72 -5.38
C ASN A 101 -9.51 11.56 -6.16
N LEU A 102 -10.56 11.84 -6.95
CA LEU A 102 -11.25 10.84 -7.74
C LEU A 102 -10.83 10.91 -9.20
N PHE A 103 -10.19 9.85 -9.69
CA PHE A 103 -9.76 9.70 -11.07
C PHE A 103 -10.74 8.86 -11.87
N THR A 104 -11.14 9.38 -13.02
CA THR A 104 -12.08 8.72 -13.92
C THR A 104 -11.63 8.83 -15.38
N GLY A 105 -12.36 8.16 -16.28
CA GLY A 105 -12.06 8.08 -17.70
C GLY A 105 -12.37 6.69 -18.25
N ILE A 106 -12.31 6.54 -19.57
CA ILE A 106 -12.58 5.27 -20.27
C ILE A 106 -11.62 4.15 -19.85
N ASN A 107 -11.97 2.90 -20.19
CA ASN A 107 -11.07 1.77 -19.97
C ASN A 107 -9.74 2.02 -20.68
N ASN A 108 -8.63 1.60 -20.07
CA ASN A 108 -7.28 1.79 -20.60
C ASN A 108 -6.80 3.27 -20.72
N SER A 109 -7.49 4.23 -20.07
CA SER A 109 -7.07 5.64 -20.02
C SER A 109 -5.86 5.94 -19.12
N GLY A 110 -5.31 4.91 -18.45
CA GLY A 110 -4.14 5.05 -17.57
C GLY A 110 -4.45 5.29 -16.08
N LYS A 111 -5.70 5.15 -15.63
CA LYS A 111 -6.11 5.31 -14.21
C LYS A 111 -5.26 4.50 -13.21
N THR A 112 -5.18 3.18 -13.38
CA THR A 112 -4.33 2.33 -12.56
C THR A 112 -2.85 2.73 -12.66
N THR A 113 -2.40 3.11 -13.86
CA THR A 113 -1.01 3.56 -14.10
C THR A 113 -0.70 4.86 -13.35
N LEU A 114 -1.68 5.74 -13.19
CA LEU A 114 -1.55 6.95 -12.39
C LEU A 114 -1.40 6.62 -10.90
N LEU A 115 -2.20 5.70 -10.36
CA LEU A 115 -2.04 5.25 -8.97
C LEU A 115 -0.68 4.57 -8.76
N GLU A 116 -0.25 3.73 -9.69
CA GLU A 116 1.09 3.13 -9.70
C GLU A 116 2.19 4.20 -9.65
N ALA A 117 2.07 5.27 -10.46
CA ALA A 117 3.05 6.36 -10.47
C ALA A 117 3.12 7.08 -9.11
N ILE A 118 1.98 7.40 -8.52
CA ILE A 118 1.91 8.04 -7.19
C ILE A 118 2.52 7.11 -6.13
N TYR A 119 2.24 5.80 -6.22
CA TYR A 119 2.84 4.82 -5.32
C TYR A 119 4.37 4.81 -5.44
N LEU A 120 4.91 4.71 -6.66
CA LEU A 120 6.36 4.73 -6.90
C LEU A 120 7.01 6.02 -6.36
N LEU A 121 6.35 7.18 -6.55
CA LEU A 121 6.80 8.43 -5.97
C LEU A 121 6.83 8.38 -4.43
N CYS A 122 5.84 7.76 -3.77
CA CYS A 122 5.87 7.56 -2.32
C CYS A 122 7.00 6.61 -1.88
N ARG A 123 7.28 5.56 -2.68
CA ARG A 123 8.28 4.52 -2.38
C ARG A 123 9.71 4.96 -2.63
N GLN A 124 9.93 6.06 -3.36
CA GLN A 124 11.26 6.65 -3.56
C GLN A 124 12.26 5.61 -4.08
N ASN A 125 13.42 5.46 -3.44
CA ASN A 125 14.46 4.50 -3.84
C ASN A 125 14.26 3.09 -3.26
N ASP A 126 13.04 2.68 -2.93
CA ASP A 126 12.74 1.32 -2.50
C ASP A 126 12.31 0.43 -3.69
N PHE A 127 13.19 -0.48 -4.10
CA PHE A 127 12.92 -1.47 -5.14
C PHE A 127 11.65 -2.30 -4.87
N LEU A 128 11.29 -2.56 -3.60
CA LEU A 128 10.07 -3.30 -3.30
C LEU A 128 8.80 -2.56 -3.76
N GLY A 129 8.87 -1.23 -3.89
CA GLY A 129 7.78 -0.44 -4.47
C GLY A 129 7.51 -0.81 -5.93
N LEU A 130 8.57 -0.92 -6.72
CA LEU A 130 8.50 -1.36 -8.12
C LEU A 130 8.01 -2.81 -8.23
N LEU A 131 8.56 -3.69 -7.39
CA LEU A 131 8.14 -5.08 -7.33
C LEU A 131 6.65 -5.23 -7.07
N GLU A 132 6.13 -4.48 -6.09
CA GLU A 132 4.72 -4.53 -5.71
C GLU A 132 3.78 -4.05 -6.83
N VAL A 133 4.17 -3.00 -7.55
CA VAL A 133 3.38 -2.48 -8.70
C VAL A 133 3.29 -3.52 -9.82
N ILE A 134 4.42 -4.13 -10.19
CA ILE A 134 4.45 -5.11 -11.28
C ILE A 134 3.70 -6.39 -10.87
N ARG A 135 3.92 -6.87 -9.64
CA ARG A 135 3.24 -8.05 -9.09
C ARG A 135 1.72 -7.91 -9.09
N ARG A 136 1.22 -6.75 -8.67
CA ARG A 136 -0.23 -6.45 -8.66
C ARG A 136 -0.83 -6.55 -10.04
N ARG A 137 -0.15 -5.98 -11.03
CA ARG A 137 -0.59 -6.02 -12.42
C ARG A 137 -0.61 -7.45 -12.98
N GLY A 138 0.40 -8.25 -12.66
CA GLY A 138 0.45 -9.67 -13.04
C GLY A 138 -0.53 -10.57 -12.28
N LYS A 139 -1.22 -10.05 -11.24
CA LYS A 139 -2.05 -10.83 -10.30
C LYS A 139 -1.29 -12.03 -9.70
N MET A 140 0.01 -11.83 -9.42
CA MET A 140 0.89 -12.91 -8.94
C MET A 140 1.08 -12.85 -7.41
N ALA A 141 1.28 -14.02 -6.80
CA ALA A 141 1.79 -14.12 -5.44
C ALA A 141 3.27 -13.73 -5.40
N GLU A 142 3.73 -13.18 -4.27
CA GLU A 142 5.09 -12.62 -4.12
C GLU A 142 6.20 -13.65 -4.33
N ASP A 143 5.95 -14.90 -3.94
CA ASP A 143 6.84 -16.05 -4.03
C ASP A 143 6.94 -16.67 -5.44
N ARG A 144 6.12 -16.20 -6.41
CA ARG A 144 6.01 -16.80 -7.74
C ARG A 144 6.47 -15.90 -8.89
N ILE A 145 7.08 -14.75 -8.60
CA ILE A 145 7.48 -13.80 -9.65
C ILE A 145 8.70 -14.37 -10.39
N ASN A 146 8.51 -14.70 -11.67
CA ASN A 146 9.60 -15.07 -12.55
C ASN A 146 10.48 -13.81 -12.84
N PRO A 147 11.80 -13.85 -12.59
CA PRO A 147 12.68 -12.69 -12.78
C PRO A 147 12.75 -12.16 -14.22
N GLU A 148 12.71 -13.05 -15.22
CA GLU A 148 12.72 -12.67 -16.63
C GLU A 148 11.45 -11.90 -16.99
N TRP A 149 10.29 -12.46 -16.66
CA TRP A 149 9.00 -11.78 -16.85
C TRP A 149 8.95 -10.44 -16.12
N PHE A 150 9.49 -10.37 -14.91
CA PHE A 150 9.52 -9.12 -14.14
C PHE A 150 10.24 -8.00 -14.89
N ILE A 151 11.41 -8.28 -15.47
CA ILE A 151 12.19 -7.30 -16.23
C ILE A 151 11.42 -6.85 -17.49
N GLU A 152 10.79 -7.77 -18.21
CA GLU A 152 9.96 -7.45 -19.38
C GLU A 152 8.81 -6.48 -19.06
N GLN A 153 8.34 -6.43 -17.81
CA GLN A 153 7.28 -5.51 -17.39
C GLN A 153 7.77 -4.11 -17.01
N ILE A 154 9.09 -3.89 -16.86
CA ILE A 154 9.65 -2.59 -16.48
C ILE A 154 9.76 -1.72 -17.74
N PRO A 155 9.17 -0.51 -17.76
CA PRO A 155 9.44 0.45 -18.82
C PRO A 155 10.91 0.90 -18.82
N PRO A 156 11.50 1.23 -19.98
CA PRO A 156 12.92 1.54 -20.11
C PRO A 156 13.37 2.78 -19.31
N ASP A 157 12.50 3.78 -19.20
CA ASP A 157 12.72 4.97 -18.38
C ASP A 157 11.39 5.36 -17.73
N ILE A 158 11.41 5.53 -16.41
CA ILE A 158 10.27 6.02 -15.64
C ILE A 158 10.73 7.29 -14.95
N GLU A 159 9.99 8.38 -15.11
CA GLU A 159 10.26 9.63 -14.42
C GLU A 159 8.96 10.26 -13.91
N ILE A 160 8.88 10.38 -12.59
CA ILE A 160 7.69 10.85 -11.87
C ILE A 160 8.15 11.88 -10.84
N SER A 161 7.49 13.03 -10.81
CA SER A 161 7.75 14.10 -9.86
C SER A 161 6.46 14.65 -9.25
N GLY A 162 6.61 15.42 -8.18
CA GLY A 162 5.51 16.09 -7.51
C GLY A 162 5.99 16.95 -6.36
N GLN A 163 5.08 17.71 -5.77
CA GLN A 163 5.36 18.50 -4.58
C GLN A 163 4.63 17.87 -3.40
N PHE A 164 5.39 17.46 -2.38
CA PHE A 164 4.93 16.79 -1.18
C PHE A 164 5.46 17.51 0.06
N ASN A 165 4.58 17.80 1.03
CA ASN A 165 4.96 18.55 2.23
C ASN A 165 5.73 19.84 1.91
N ASN A 166 5.24 20.57 0.88
CA ASN A 166 5.81 21.80 0.33
C ASN A 166 7.23 21.68 -0.26
N ALA A 167 7.75 20.47 -0.43
CA ALA A 167 9.05 20.21 -1.06
C ALA A 167 8.91 19.42 -2.36
N ASP A 168 9.84 19.64 -3.28
CA ASP A 168 9.89 18.88 -4.53
C ASP A 168 10.36 17.45 -4.28
N SER A 169 9.74 16.52 -4.99
CA SER A 169 10.05 15.10 -5.00
C SER A 169 10.16 14.61 -6.44
N LEU A 170 11.15 13.77 -6.72
CA LEU A 170 11.39 13.13 -8.00
C LEU A 170 11.84 11.68 -7.77
N VAL A 171 11.34 10.78 -8.60
CA VAL A 171 11.82 9.40 -8.73
C VAL A 171 12.08 9.11 -10.19
N ARG A 172 13.26 8.56 -10.47
CA ARG A 172 13.62 8.02 -11.78
C ARG A 172 14.09 6.58 -11.68
N ILE A 173 13.51 5.72 -12.50
CA ILE A 173 13.79 4.29 -12.54
C ILE A 173 14.27 3.93 -13.95
N LYS A 174 15.38 3.21 -14.04
CA LYS A 174 15.91 2.65 -15.28
C LYS A 174 16.32 1.21 -15.05
N HIS A 175 16.24 0.39 -16.09
CA HIS A 175 16.85 -0.93 -16.10
C HIS A 175 17.81 -1.06 -17.27
N TYR A 176 18.87 -1.84 -17.10
CA TYR A 176 19.91 -2.04 -18.12
C TYR A 176 20.78 -3.26 -17.83
N GLU A 177 21.43 -3.78 -18.88
CA GLU A 177 22.50 -4.76 -18.75
C GLU A 177 23.81 -4.07 -18.28
N GLU A 178 24.44 -4.59 -17.22
CA GLU A 178 25.70 -4.04 -16.72
C GLU A 178 26.88 -4.57 -17.55
N GLU A 179 27.71 -3.68 -18.06
CA GLU A 179 28.94 -4.05 -18.80
C GLU A 179 30.10 -4.49 -17.88
N ASN A 180 29.93 -4.36 -16.57
CA ASN A 180 31.00 -4.56 -15.58
C ASN A 180 31.48 -6.02 -15.53
N SER A 181 32.78 -6.23 -15.79
CA SER A 181 33.42 -7.54 -15.78
C SER A 181 33.53 -8.22 -14.41
N ARG A 182 33.29 -7.49 -13.31
CA ARG A 182 33.35 -8.02 -11.93
C ARG A 182 32.06 -8.69 -11.47
N ILE A 183 30.98 -8.60 -12.24
CA ILE A 183 29.73 -9.26 -11.91
C ILE A 183 29.85 -10.71 -12.36
N ASP A 184 29.43 -11.64 -11.51
CA ASP A 184 29.19 -13.00 -11.93
C ASP A 184 28.08 -13.01 -12.99
N LYS A 185 28.49 -13.03 -14.26
CA LYS A 185 27.59 -13.04 -15.42
C LYS A 185 26.75 -14.32 -15.49
N SER A 186 27.14 -15.36 -14.75
CA SER A 186 26.37 -16.59 -14.62
C SER A 186 25.02 -16.23 -14.00
N HIS A 187 23.95 -16.38 -14.78
CA HIS A 187 22.57 -16.07 -14.39
C HIS A 187 22.24 -14.60 -14.13
N TYR A 188 23.12 -13.66 -14.47
CA TYR A 188 22.77 -12.23 -14.50
C TYR A 188 21.74 -11.96 -15.59
N LEU A 189 20.71 -11.18 -15.24
CA LEU A 189 19.70 -10.71 -16.19
C LEU A 189 19.94 -9.23 -16.44
N GLU A 190 19.43 -8.39 -15.54
CA GLU A 190 19.56 -6.93 -15.65
C GLU A 190 19.67 -6.29 -14.27
N SER A 191 20.04 -5.01 -14.28
CA SER A 191 20.10 -4.17 -13.09
C SER A 191 19.08 -3.06 -13.17
N VAL A 192 18.41 -2.82 -12.05
CA VAL A 192 17.44 -1.76 -11.89
C VAL A 192 18.04 -0.67 -11.01
N ASP A 193 18.14 0.51 -11.57
CA ASP A 193 18.60 1.73 -10.92
C ASP A 193 17.41 2.59 -10.54
N ILE A 194 17.28 2.90 -9.26
CA ILE A 194 16.29 3.86 -8.76
C ILE A 194 17.04 5.02 -8.13
N SER A 195 16.88 6.19 -8.72
CA SER A 195 17.35 7.46 -8.17
C SER A 195 16.15 8.27 -7.70
N SER A 196 16.27 8.87 -6.53
CA SER A 196 15.23 9.73 -6.00
C SER A 196 15.82 11.00 -5.39
N HIS A 197 15.03 12.06 -5.44
CA HIS A 197 15.37 13.35 -4.87
C HIS A 197 14.16 13.88 -4.12
N TYR A 198 14.35 14.29 -2.88
CA TYR A 198 13.31 14.91 -2.07
C TYR A 198 13.93 16.04 -1.24
N ALA A 199 13.39 17.26 -1.40
CA ALA A 199 13.96 18.47 -0.83
C ALA A 199 15.46 18.62 -1.18
N THR A 200 16.36 18.45 -0.21
CA THR A 200 17.82 18.52 -0.41
C THR A 200 18.48 17.14 -0.46
N THR A 201 17.71 16.07 -0.24
CA THR A 201 18.25 14.71 -0.12
C THR A 201 18.12 13.96 -1.42
N SER A 202 19.24 13.46 -1.95
CA SER A 202 19.26 12.53 -3.08
C SER A 202 19.65 11.14 -2.61
N LEU A 203 18.88 10.13 -3.02
CA LEU A 203 19.12 8.73 -2.69
C LEU A 203 19.17 7.89 -3.96
N LYS A 204 19.86 6.76 -3.86
CA LYS A 204 20.03 5.83 -4.97
C LYS A 204 20.02 4.40 -4.46
N SER A 205 19.39 3.51 -5.21
CA SER A 205 19.45 2.06 -4.99
C SER A 205 19.68 1.36 -6.31
N LEU A 206 20.60 0.40 -6.32
CA LEU A 206 20.88 -0.48 -7.43
C LEU A 206 20.47 -1.90 -7.04
N THR A 207 19.57 -2.51 -7.80
CA THR A 207 19.15 -3.89 -7.60
C THR A 207 19.55 -4.72 -8.80
N ARG A 208 20.43 -5.70 -8.59
CA ARG A 208 20.82 -6.69 -9.59
C ARG A 208 19.86 -7.87 -9.53
N ILE A 209 19.34 -8.25 -10.69
CA ILE A 209 18.38 -9.35 -10.83
C ILE A 209 19.07 -10.52 -11.51
N PHE A 210 18.77 -11.71 -11.00
CA PHE A 210 19.41 -12.94 -11.44
C PHE A 210 18.37 -14.04 -11.65
N LYS A 211 18.70 -15.00 -12.51
CA LYS A 211 17.93 -16.21 -12.75
C LYS A 211 18.30 -17.29 -11.74
N GLY A 212 17.31 -17.86 -11.06
CA GLY A 212 17.53 -19.01 -10.16
C GLY A 212 18.35 -18.71 -8.88
N ARG A 213 18.59 -17.43 -8.57
CA ARG A 213 19.18 -16.98 -7.30
C ARG A 213 18.52 -15.69 -6.83
N ASP A 214 18.71 -15.37 -5.56
CA ASP A 214 18.16 -14.15 -4.98
C ASP A 214 18.73 -12.89 -5.63
N ARG A 215 17.90 -11.85 -5.72
CA ARG A 215 18.32 -10.51 -6.14
C ARG A 215 19.27 -9.89 -5.12
N GLU A 216 20.17 -9.04 -5.59
CA GLU A 216 21.09 -8.29 -4.72
C GLU A 216 20.76 -6.80 -4.80
N THR A 217 20.52 -6.15 -3.66
CA THR A 217 20.24 -4.71 -3.61
C THR A 217 21.32 -3.98 -2.83
N GLN A 218 21.87 -2.92 -3.44
CA GLN A 218 22.87 -2.02 -2.89
C GLN A 218 22.28 -0.61 -2.79
N ALA A 219 22.23 -0.07 -1.58
CA ALA A 219 21.82 1.31 -1.34
C ALA A 219 22.50 1.81 -0.06
N VAL A 220 22.85 3.10 -0.02
CA VAL A 220 23.38 3.73 1.20
C VAL A 220 22.30 3.77 2.28
N ARG A 221 21.09 4.19 1.89
CA ARG A 221 19.88 4.23 2.71
C ARG A 221 18.67 4.04 1.81
N ILE A 222 17.61 3.46 2.34
CA ILE A 222 16.30 3.41 1.68
C ILE A 222 15.33 4.24 2.51
N LYS A 223 14.70 5.23 1.88
CA LYS A 223 13.65 6.03 2.50
C LYS A 223 12.39 6.00 1.66
N MET A 224 11.26 6.27 2.30
CA MET A 224 9.97 6.52 1.65
C MET A 224 9.50 7.93 2.03
N LEU A 225 8.70 8.59 1.20
CA LEU A 225 8.14 9.91 1.57
C LEU A 225 7.29 9.80 2.84
N CYS A 226 6.40 8.83 2.84
CA CYS A 226 5.41 8.60 3.89
C CYS A 226 4.94 7.14 3.89
N PRO A 227 4.18 6.72 4.92
CA PRO A 227 3.36 5.53 4.83
C PRO A 227 2.43 5.60 3.61
N SER A 228 2.40 4.54 2.81
CA SER A 228 1.57 4.45 1.62
C SER A 228 0.96 3.06 1.52
N VAL A 229 -0.36 2.99 1.34
CA VAL A 229 -1.07 1.72 1.10
C VAL A 229 -1.73 1.78 -0.28
N PHE A 230 -1.44 0.76 -1.09
CA PHE A 230 -2.09 0.55 -2.37
C PHE A 230 -3.01 -0.66 -2.24
N SER A 231 -4.29 -0.50 -2.55
CA SER A 231 -5.30 -1.54 -2.48
C SER A 231 -6.17 -1.56 -3.74
N SER A 232 -6.78 -2.72 -3.99
CA SER A 232 -7.92 -2.85 -4.89
C SER A 232 -9.01 -3.62 -4.13
N PRO A 233 -10.29 -3.22 -4.20
CA PRO A 233 -11.37 -3.86 -3.45
C PRO A 233 -11.56 -5.36 -3.74
N PHE A 234 -11.00 -5.91 -4.82
CA PHE A 234 -11.02 -7.36 -5.09
C PHE A 234 -10.39 -8.23 -3.98
N PHE A 235 -9.57 -7.64 -3.09
CA PHE A 235 -8.91 -8.37 -2.00
C PHE A 235 -9.76 -8.60 -0.75
N LEU A 236 -10.99 -8.06 -0.70
CA LEU A 236 -11.86 -8.14 0.48
C LEU A 236 -12.30 -9.57 0.85
N ASN A 237 -12.08 -10.55 -0.02
CA ASN A 237 -12.45 -11.96 0.21
C ASN A 237 -11.32 -12.81 0.84
N GLU A 238 -10.17 -12.21 1.18
CA GLU A 238 -9.03 -12.93 1.77
C GLU A 238 -8.59 -12.28 3.11
N PRO A 239 -9.30 -12.56 4.23
CA PRO A 239 -9.06 -11.94 5.54
C PRO A 239 -7.61 -12.06 6.04
N HIS A 240 -6.94 -13.17 5.73
CA HIS A 240 -5.54 -13.42 6.09
C HIS A 240 -4.59 -12.33 5.56
N ARG A 241 -4.90 -11.68 4.43
CA ARG A 241 -4.09 -10.56 3.91
C ARG A 241 -4.16 -9.29 4.76
N TYR A 242 -5.16 -9.18 5.63
CA TYR A 242 -5.34 -8.04 6.53
C TYR A 242 -4.69 -8.24 7.90
N ALA A 243 -4.22 -9.45 8.21
CA ALA A 243 -3.52 -9.75 9.47
C ALA A 243 -2.31 -8.82 9.67
N GLN A 244 -1.52 -8.55 8.62
CA GLN A 244 -0.39 -7.61 8.70
C GLN A 244 -0.81 -6.17 9.06
N PHE A 245 -1.96 -5.71 8.55
CA PHE A 245 -2.48 -4.37 8.84
C PHE A 245 -3.06 -4.33 10.25
N TYR A 246 -3.69 -5.41 10.70
CA TYR A 246 -4.13 -5.59 12.09
C TYR A 246 -2.96 -5.51 13.07
N TYR A 247 -1.91 -6.33 12.90
CA TYR A 247 -0.74 -6.30 13.77
C TYR A 247 -0.04 -4.94 13.76
N LYS A 248 0.04 -4.28 12.59
CA LYS A 248 0.55 -2.91 12.49
C LYS A 248 -0.33 -1.94 13.29
N SER A 249 -1.64 -2.11 13.25
CA SER A 249 -2.59 -1.24 13.96
C SER A 249 -2.50 -1.43 15.47
N VAL A 250 -2.30 -2.66 15.95
CA VAL A 250 -2.01 -2.96 17.36
C VAL A 250 -0.70 -2.29 17.79
N ARG A 251 0.39 -2.52 17.05
CA ARG A 251 1.73 -1.98 17.38
C ARG A 251 1.76 -0.45 17.38
N SER A 252 1.04 0.19 16.46
CA SER A 252 0.93 1.66 16.37
C SER A 252 -0.13 2.26 17.29
N LYS A 253 -0.83 1.44 18.09
CA LYS A 253 -1.93 1.86 18.97
C LYS A 253 -3.07 2.59 18.24
N SER A 254 -3.27 2.27 16.96
CA SER A 254 -4.34 2.81 16.13
C SER A 254 -5.59 1.93 16.13
N LEU A 255 -5.47 0.63 16.47
CA LEU A 255 -6.62 -0.27 16.56
C LEU A 255 -7.75 0.26 17.47
N PRO A 256 -7.49 0.79 18.70
CA PRO A 256 -8.56 1.36 19.52
C PRO A 256 -9.32 2.51 18.85
N LYS A 257 -8.64 3.32 18.01
CA LYS A 257 -9.29 4.38 17.23
C LYS A 257 -10.22 3.79 16.16
N ILE A 258 -9.83 2.69 15.52
CA ILE A 258 -10.66 1.96 14.56
C ILE A 258 -11.92 1.43 15.25
N ILE A 259 -11.76 0.73 16.37
CA ILE A 259 -12.90 0.15 17.10
C ILE A 259 -13.85 1.26 17.58
N ALA A 260 -13.32 2.34 18.15
CA ALA A 260 -14.12 3.50 18.56
C ALA A 260 -14.88 4.12 17.38
N PHE A 261 -14.21 4.27 16.22
CA PHE A 261 -14.82 4.79 15.01
C PHE A 261 -15.99 3.91 14.53
N ILE A 262 -15.78 2.60 14.44
CA ILE A 262 -16.83 1.65 13.98
C ILE A 262 -17.98 1.63 14.98
N ARG A 263 -17.68 1.67 16.28
CA ARG A 263 -18.70 1.73 17.33
C ARG A 263 -19.56 2.98 17.19
N GLU A 264 -18.95 4.14 17.03
CA GLU A 264 -19.66 5.41 16.94
C GLU A 264 -20.49 5.54 15.65
N LYS A 265 -19.95 5.07 14.52
CA LYS A 265 -20.52 5.37 13.19
C LYS A 265 -21.32 4.25 12.56
N VAL A 266 -21.20 3.02 13.05
CA VAL A 266 -21.70 1.83 12.34
C VAL A 266 -22.47 0.89 13.26
N VAL A 267 -21.81 0.33 14.28
CA VAL A 267 -22.40 -0.66 15.19
C VAL A 267 -22.12 -0.27 16.64
N GLY A 268 -23.07 0.42 17.28
CA GLY A 268 -22.93 0.94 18.64
C GLY A 268 -22.64 -0.10 19.72
N THR A 269 -22.98 -1.36 19.46
CA THR A 269 -22.83 -2.49 20.38
C THR A 269 -21.50 -3.22 20.26
N LEU A 270 -20.70 -2.88 19.24
CA LEU A 270 -19.40 -3.47 18.98
C LEU A 270 -18.42 -3.11 20.10
N GLU A 271 -17.91 -4.12 20.79
CA GLU A 271 -16.92 -3.93 21.85
C GLU A 271 -15.50 -4.02 21.32
N ASP A 272 -15.18 -5.06 20.54
CA ASP A 272 -13.83 -5.31 20.04
C ASP A 272 -13.84 -6.21 18.79
N ILE A 273 -12.77 -6.15 18.01
CA ILE A 273 -12.51 -7.09 16.90
C ILE A 273 -11.05 -7.55 17.02
N ARG A 274 -10.85 -8.85 17.23
CA ARG A 274 -9.51 -9.44 17.41
C ARG A 274 -9.20 -10.44 16.32
N LEU A 275 -7.94 -10.48 15.90
CA LEU A 275 -7.43 -11.56 15.08
C LEU A 275 -7.18 -12.78 15.98
N ALA A 276 -7.70 -13.94 15.59
CA ALA A 276 -7.60 -15.20 16.31
C ALA A 276 -7.19 -16.36 15.39
N ASP A 277 -6.63 -17.39 16.02
CA ASP A 277 -6.27 -18.70 15.47
C ASP A 277 -5.25 -18.68 14.33
N GLU A 278 -4.74 -19.88 13.98
CA GLU A 278 -3.82 -20.10 12.86
C GLU A 278 -4.46 -19.77 11.50
N MET A 279 -5.78 -19.83 11.42
CA MET A 279 -6.55 -19.50 10.22
C MET A 279 -6.67 -17.99 9.97
N GLN A 280 -6.12 -17.14 10.85
CA GLN A 280 -6.16 -15.67 10.74
C GLN A 280 -7.59 -15.14 10.59
N ARG A 281 -8.49 -15.65 11.43
CA ARG A 281 -9.91 -15.23 11.47
C ARG A 281 -10.06 -14.03 12.38
N PHE A 282 -11.05 -13.19 12.10
CA PHE A 282 -11.37 -12.07 12.98
C PHE A 282 -12.59 -12.43 13.83
N LEU A 283 -12.46 -12.34 15.15
CA LEU A 283 -13.54 -12.57 16.10
C LEU A 283 -14.04 -11.23 16.64
N VAL A 284 -15.35 -11.13 16.77
CA VAL A 284 -16.07 -9.93 17.18
C VAL A 284 -16.64 -10.16 18.58
N THR A 285 -16.33 -9.24 19.49
CA THR A 285 -16.99 -9.11 20.79
C THR A 285 -18.02 -8.00 20.68
N ASP A 286 -19.26 -8.31 21.02
CA ASP A 286 -20.39 -7.38 20.95
C ASP A 286 -21.27 -7.55 22.18
N SER A 287 -21.69 -6.43 22.77
CA SER A 287 -22.44 -6.38 24.03
C SER A 287 -23.81 -7.09 24.00
N ILE A 288 -24.39 -7.33 22.83
CA ILE A 288 -25.68 -8.04 22.69
C ILE A 288 -25.49 -9.55 22.71
N PHE A 289 -24.37 -10.04 22.21
CA PHE A 289 -24.12 -11.47 22.05
C PHE A 289 -23.34 -12.01 23.24
N LYS A 290 -23.79 -13.16 23.78
CA LYS A 290 -23.09 -13.81 24.90
C LYS A 290 -21.75 -14.45 24.50
N GLU A 291 -21.59 -14.78 23.23
CA GLU A 291 -20.42 -15.45 22.69
C GLU A 291 -19.74 -14.58 21.62
N THR A 292 -18.43 -14.73 21.50
CA THR A 292 -17.66 -14.09 20.42
C THR A 292 -17.99 -14.78 19.10
N LEU A 293 -18.33 -13.97 18.09
CA LEU A 293 -18.72 -14.46 16.77
C LEU A 293 -17.61 -14.23 15.75
N ASP A 294 -17.53 -15.07 14.74
CA ASP A 294 -16.66 -14.81 13.60
C ASP A 294 -17.16 -13.56 12.84
N LEU A 295 -16.24 -12.69 12.43
CA LEU A 295 -16.54 -11.48 11.65
C LEU A 295 -17.23 -11.86 10.32
N SER A 296 -16.97 -13.05 9.78
CA SER A 296 -17.69 -13.59 8.62
C SER A 296 -19.18 -13.78 8.86
N GLY A 297 -19.60 -13.98 10.12
CA GLY A 297 -21.00 -14.05 10.54
C GLY A 297 -21.68 -12.68 10.64
N TYR A 298 -20.91 -11.59 10.64
CA TYR A 298 -21.44 -10.24 10.49
C TYR A 298 -21.64 -9.89 9.01
N GLY A 299 -22.59 -8.99 8.74
CA GLY A 299 -22.86 -8.53 7.38
C GLY A 299 -21.62 -7.97 6.68
N GLU A 300 -21.52 -8.20 5.38
CA GLU A 300 -20.38 -7.82 4.53
C GLU A 300 -19.97 -6.35 4.69
N GLY A 301 -20.93 -5.46 4.94
CA GLY A 301 -20.68 -4.05 5.22
C GLY A 301 -19.72 -3.82 6.40
N LEU A 302 -19.92 -4.50 7.53
CA LEU A 302 -19.05 -4.34 8.71
C LEU A 302 -17.64 -4.85 8.43
N GLN A 303 -17.52 -6.02 7.79
CA GLN A 303 -16.22 -6.60 7.45
C GLN A 303 -15.40 -5.63 6.60
N ARG A 304 -16.03 -5.03 5.59
CA ARG A 304 -15.40 -4.06 4.70
C ARG A 304 -15.00 -2.79 5.41
N ILE A 305 -15.87 -2.25 6.27
CA ILE A 305 -15.56 -1.07 7.07
C ILE A 305 -14.33 -1.32 7.94
N PHE A 306 -14.28 -2.47 8.61
CA PHE A 306 -13.15 -2.85 9.45
C PHE A 306 -11.85 -2.97 8.64
N PHE A 307 -11.88 -3.69 7.52
CA PHE A 307 -10.72 -3.85 6.65
C PHE A 307 -10.24 -2.54 6.02
N ILE A 308 -11.14 -1.68 5.55
CA ILE A 308 -10.79 -0.34 5.06
C ILE A 308 -10.17 0.48 6.19
N SER A 309 -10.73 0.43 7.40
CA SER A 309 -10.16 1.14 8.55
C SER A 309 -8.74 0.68 8.88
N LEU A 310 -8.43 -0.62 8.77
CA LEU A 310 -7.08 -1.16 8.91
C LEU A 310 -6.11 -0.61 7.85
N LEU A 311 -6.56 -0.44 6.61
CA LEU A 311 -5.76 0.16 5.53
C LEU A 311 -5.43 1.63 5.85
N PHE A 312 -6.43 2.40 6.27
CA PHE A 312 -6.26 3.81 6.64
C PHE A 312 -5.33 3.99 7.84
N ALA A 313 -5.52 3.20 8.90
CA ALA A 313 -4.62 3.20 10.05
C ALA A 313 -3.19 2.84 9.66
N SER A 314 -3.03 1.89 8.72
CA SER A 314 -1.72 1.50 8.22
C SER A 314 -1.04 2.57 7.35
N ALA A 315 -1.79 3.53 6.80
CA ALA A 315 -1.25 4.66 6.07
C ALA A 315 -1.33 5.98 6.84
N GLN A 316 -1.55 5.94 8.17
CA GLN A 316 -1.68 7.13 8.99
C GLN A 316 -0.57 8.16 8.71
N ASN A 317 -0.95 9.43 8.56
CA ASN A 317 -0.08 10.52 8.09
C ASN A 317 0.56 10.16 6.74
N GLY A 318 -0.25 9.87 5.71
CA GLY A 318 0.27 9.28 4.49
C GLY A 318 -0.77 9.15 3.37
N ILE A 319 -0.50 8.23 2.43
CA ILE A 319 -1.26 8.10 1.19
C ILE A 319 -2.04 6.79 1.11
N ILE A 320 -3.32 6.87 0.74
CA ILE A 320 -4.16 5.74 0.38
C ILE A 320 -4.44 5.77 -1.12
N LEU A 321 -4.16 4.66 -1.80
CA LEU A 321 -4.47 4.45 -3.21
C LEU A 321 -5.45 3.29 -3.31
N ILE A 322 -6.65 3.53 -3.84
CA ILE A 322 -7.65 2.47 -4.06
C ILE A 322 -8.01 2.44 -5.53
N ASP A 323 -7.63 1.36 -6.20
CA ASP A 323 -7.97 1.14 -7.60
C ASP A 323 -9.35 0.49 -7.71
N GLU A 324 -10.21 1.02 -8.59
CA GLU A 324 -11.56 0.56 -8.88
C GLU A 324 -12.41 0.44 -7.61
N PHE A 325 -12.59 1.58 -6.93
CA PHE A 325 -13.21 1.65 -5.60
C PHE A 325 -14.59 0.98 -5.51
N GLU A 326 -15.40 1.09 -6.56
CA GLU A 326 -16.74 0.52 -6.63
C GLU A 326 -16.77 -1.00 -6.74
N ASN A 327 -15.64 -1.64 -7.07
CA ASN A 327 -15.64 -3.07 -7.33
C ASN A 327 -16.07 -3.84 -6.08
N ALA A 328 -17.02 -4.76 -6.29
CA ALA A 328 -17.72 -5.49 -5.24
C ALA A 328 -18.62 -4.64 -4.32
N ILE A 329 -18.69 -3.31 -4.40
CA ILE A 329 -19.62 -2.49 -3.59
C ILE A 329 -20.96 -2.35 -4.30
N HIS A 330 -22.03 -2.88 -3.69
CA HIS A 330 -23.39 -2.65 -4.16
C HIS A 330 -23.70 -1.14 -4.22
N THR A 331 -24.38 -0.71 -5.27
CA THR A 331 -24.60 0.71 -5.59
C THR A 331 -25.26 1.50 -4.47
N GLU A 332 -26.17 0.87 -3.71
CA GLU A 332 -26.87 1.45 -2.56
C GLU A 332 -25.91 1.83 -1.41
N LEU A 333 -24.78 1.12 -1.28
CA LEU A 333 -23.80 1.37 -0.22
C LEU A 333 -22.74 2.40 -0.61
N LEU A 334 -22.62 2.76 -1.90
CA LEU A 334 -21.57 3.68 -2.38
C LEU A 334 -21.59 5.03 -1.66
N ALA A 335 -22.77 5.57 -1.36
CA ALA A 335 -22.92 6.82 -0.62
C ALA A 335 -22.37 6.71 0.82
N GLN A 336 -22.70 5.61 1.51
CA GLN A 336 -22.20 5.33 2.85
C GLN A 336 -20.68 5.17 2.85
N PHE A 337 -20.14 4.38 1.91
CA PHE A 337 -18.69 4.18 1.80
C PHE A 337 -17.95 5.46 1.39
N ALA A 338 -18.54 6.33 0.56
CA ALA A 338 -17.93 7.62 0.25
C ALA A 338 -17.82 8.51 1.50
N GLY A 339 -18.85 8.54 2.36
CA GLY A 339 -18.81 9.22 3.66
C GLY A 339 -17.76 8.63 4.59
N LEU A 340 -17.70 7.30 4.69
CA LEU A 340 -16.69 6.56 5.46
C LEU A 340 -15.26 6.94 5.06
N ILE A 341 -14.96 6.98 3.76
CA ILE A 341 -13.63 7.35 3.25
C ILE A 341 -13.27 8.78 3.65
N ASP A 342 -14.22 9.71 3.64
CA ASP A 342 -14.00 11.08 4.10
C ASP A 342 -13.64 11.14 5.58
N GLU A 343 -14.41 10.45 6.43
CA GLU A 343 -14.16 10.43 7.87
C GLU A 343 -12.84 9.75 8.23
N LEU A 344 -12.54 8.59 7.64
CA LEU A 344 -11.27 7.89 7.86
C LEU A 344 -10.07 8.71 7.37
N SER A 345 -10.20 9.43 6.25
CA SER A 345 -9.12 10.29 5.72
C SER A 345 -8.77 11.44 6.67
N LYS A 346 -9.75 11.92 7.44
CA LYS A 346 -9.55 12.95 8.47
C LYS A 346 -8.99 12.32 9.75
N LEU A 347 -9.58 11.21 10.20
CA LEU A 347 -9.17 10.50 11.41
C LEU A 347 -7.70 10.09 11.39
N PHE A 348 -7.21 9.61 10.25
CA PHE A 348 -5.84 9.13 10.09
C PHE A 348 -4.92 10.12 9.36
N ASN A 349 -5.41 11.33 9.06
CA ASN A 349 -4.68 12.34 8.30
C ASN A 349 -4.05 11.75 7.03
N THR A 350 -4.88 11.23 6.13
CA THR A 350 -4.41 10.66 4.86
C THR A 350 -4.94 11.43 3.67
N GLN A 351 -4.15 11.44 2.60
CA GLN A 351 -4.63 11.84 1.28
C GLN A 351 -4.97 10.58 0.46
N VAL A 352 -6.16 10.58 -0.11
CA VAL A 352 -6.77 9.44 -0.78
C VAL A 352 -6.81 9.70 -2.28
N PHE A 353 -6.38 8.72 -3.05
CA PHE A 353 -6.53 8.69 -4.51
C PHE A 353 -7.32 7.45 -4.90
N LEU A 354 -8.44 7.68 -5.57
CA LEU A 354 -9.40 6.66 -5.96
C LEU A 354 -9.48 6.64 -7.48
N THR A 355 -9.67 5.46 -8.05
CA THR A 355 -10.11 5.35 -9.44
C THR A 355 -11.51 4.75 -9.49
N SER A 356 -12.31 5.19 -10.46
CA SER A 356 -13.65 4.65 -10.68
C SER A 356 -14.07 4.71 -12.15
N HIS A 357 -14.78 3.67 -12.57
CA HIS A 357 -15.51 3.54 -13.82
C HIS A 357 -17.03 3.68 -13.62
N SER A 358 -17.52 3.79 -12.38
CA SER A 358 -18.95 3.91 -12.08
C SER A 358 -19.38 5.36 -11.94
N LYS A 359 -20.42 5.75 -12.68
CA LYS A 359 -21.05 7.06 -12.51
C LYS A 359 -21.73 7.18 -11.16
N GLU A 360 -22.30 6.09 -10.67
CA GLU A 360 -22.95 6.00 -9.35
C GLU A 360 -21.94 6.27 -8.24
N CYS A 361 -20.73 5.73 -8.35
CA CYS A 361 -19.62 5.99 -7.43
C CYS A 361 -19.20 7.46 -7.46
N ILE A 362 -19.02 8.02 -8.66
CA ILE A 362 -18.67 9.43 -8.84
C ILE A 362 -19.76 10.34 -8.22
N ASP A 363 -21.03 10.06 -8.51
CA ASP A 363 -22.18 10.78 -7.96
C ASP A 363 -22.24 10.66 -6.43
N ALA A 364 -21.92 9.49 -5.86
CA ALA A 364 -21.90 9.26 -4.42
C ALA A 364 -20.91 10.19 -3.70
N PHE A 365 -19.66 10.28 -4.18
CA PHE A 365 -18.65 11.17 -3.61
C PHE A 365 -19.01 12.65 -3.72
N VAL A 366 -19.71 13.04 -4.78
CA VAL A 366 -20.09 14.44 -5.02
C VAL A 366 -21.28 14.86 -4.15
N LYS A 367 -22.31 14.02 -4.08
CA LYS A 367 -23.61 14.35 -3.46
C LYS A 367 -23.57 14.19 -1.94
N HIS A 368 -22.82 13.23 -1.40
CA HIS A 368 -22.92 12.83 0.02
C HIS A 368 -21.73 13.27 0.89
N LYS A 369 -20.79 14.07 0.36
CA LYS A 369 -19.65 14.55 1.14
C LYS A 369 -19.99 15.82 1.95
N PRO A 370 -19.78 15.82 3.29
CA PRO A 370 -20.08 16.96 4.16
C PRO A 370 -19.13 18.16 3.97
N GLN A 371 -17.97 18.00 3.32
CA GLN A 371 -17.06 19.11 2.96
C GLN A 371 -16.57 19.00 1.52
N ILE A 372 -17.30 19.59 0.58
CA ILE A 372 -17.01 19.52 -0.86
C ILE A 372 -15.65 20.10 -1.28
N ASN A 373 -15.01 20.92 -0.43
CA ASN A 373 -13.68 21.47 -0.70
C ASN A 373 -12.56 20.42 -0.59
N ASP A 374 -12.80 19.34 0.14
CA ASP A 374 -11.83 18.25 0.34
C ASP A 374 -11.88 17.22 -0.79
N LEU A 375 -12.61 17.49 -1.88
CA LEU A 375 -12.74 16.63 -3.05
C LEU A 375 -12.16 17.32 -4.28
N SER A 376 -11.37 16.58 -5.04
CA SER A 376 -11.04 16.87 -6.43
C SER A 376 -11.52 15.72 -7.31
N ALA A 377 -11.88 16.05 -8.55
CA ALA A 377 -12.20 15.06 -9.57
C ALA A 377 -11.34 15.34 -10.80
N CYS A 378 -10.77 14.28 -11.38
CA CYS A 378 -9.92 14.38 -12.55
C CYS A 378 -10.30 13.32 -13.57
N ALA A 379 -10.65 13.77 -14.77
CA ALA A 379 -10.91 12.88 -15.91
C ALA A 379 -9.64 12.76 -16.77
N LEU A 380 -9.16 11.53 -16.95
CA LEU A 380 -8.11 11.20 -17.90
C LEU A 380 -8.74 10.99 -19.28
N VAL A 381 -8.41 11.87 -20.21
CA VAL A 381 -8.95 11.88 -21.57
C VAL A 381 -7.83 11.77 -22.59
N GLU A 382 -8.11 11.12 -23.70
CA GLU A 382 -7.17 11.00 -24.82
C GLU A 382 -7.37 12.18 -25.78
N ASN A 383 -6.31 12.95 -26.00
CA ASN A 383 -6.28 14.08 -26.92
C ASN A 383 -5.03 13.98 -27.78
N GLU A 384 -5.18 13.94 -29.11
CA GLU A 384 -4.07 13.85 -30.07
C GLU A 384 -3.05 12.75 -29.69
N GLU A 385 -3.55 11.54 -29.40
CA GLU A 385 -2.75 10.36 -28.98
C GLU A 385 -2.00 10.50 -27.64
N ARG A 386 -2.29 11.56 -26.87
CA ARG A 386 -1.74 11.79 -25.53
C ARG A 386 -2.83 11.78 -24.47
N ILE A 387 -2.51 11.26 -23.29
CA ILE A 387 -3.41 11.34 -22.14
C ILE A 387 -3.23 12.69 -21.46
N VAL A 388 -4.33 13.42 -21.26
CA VAL A 388 -4.37 14.69 -20.54
C VAL A 388 -5.35 14.62 -19.36
N ALA A 389 -5.06 15.37 -18.30
CA ALA A 389 -5.89 15.46 -17.11
C ALA A 389 -6.83 16.66 -17.19
N ARG A 390 -8.14 16.43 -17.02
CA ARG A 390 -9.14 17.49 -16.84
C ARG A 390 -9.54 17.59 -15.39
N GLU A 391 -9.13 18.67 -14.75
CA GLU A 391 -9.18 18.82 -13.30
C GLU A 391 -10.32 19.74 -12.84
N PHE A 392 -11.16 19.20 -11.95
CA PHE A 392 -12.29 19.89 -11.36
C PHE A 392 -12.16 19.92 -9.84
N THR A 393 -12.38 21.09 -9.25
CA THR A 393 -12.59 21.17 -7.79
C THR A 393 -13.93 20.53 -7.45
N GLY A 394 -14.11 20.04 -6.22
CA GLY A 394 -15.37 19.42 -5.81
C GLY A 394 -16.58 20.34 -6.02
N LYS A 395 -16.43 21.65 -5.77
CA LYS A 395 -17.49 22.65 -6.02
C LYS A 395 -17.84 22.76 -7.50
N ALA A 396 -16.83 22.88 -8.37
CA ALA A 396 -17.06 22.97 -9.81
C ALA A 396 -17.69 21.68 -10.33
N PHE A 397 -17.22 20.54 -9.83
CA PHE A 397 -17.73 19.25 -10.26
C PHE A 397 -19.16 18.99 -9.81
N ARG A 398 -19.51 19.33 -8.56
CA ARG A 398 -20.89 19.26 -8.06
C ARG A 398 -21.86 20.05 -8.94
N ARG A 399 -21.49 21.27 -9.32
CA ARG A 399 -22.30 22.10 -10.24
C ARG A 399 -22.52 21.42 -11.59
N LEU A 400 -21.52 20.74 -12.13
CA LEU A 400 -21.64 20.00 -13.40
C LEU A 400 -22.57 18.79 -13.28
N VAL A 401 -22.47 18.04 -12.18
CA VAL A 401 -23.37 16.90 -11.90
C VAL A 401 -24.81 17.37 -11.71
N GLU A 402 -25.02 18.46 -10.97
CA GLU A 402 -26.35 19.02 -10.69
C GLU A 402 -27.00 19.68 -11.92
N ALA A 403 -26.22 20.40 -12.75
CA ALA A 403 -26.74 21.16 -13.88
C ALA A 403 -27.06 20.31 -15.12
N GLY A 404 -26.42 19.15 -15.28
CA GLY A 404 -26.55 18.37 -16.52
C GLY A 404 -26.29 16.87 -16.39
N ASN A 405 -26.21 16.33 -15.17
CA ASN A 405 -25.89 14.92 -14.92
C ASN A 405 -24.61 14.48 -15.67
N VAL A 406 -23.63 15.38 -15.74
CA VAL A 406 -22.45 15.23 -16.60
C VAL A 406 -21.64 14.00 -16.19
N ASP A 407 -21.44 13.10 -17.15
CA ASP A 407 -20.62 11.91 -16.97
C ASP A 407 -19.15 12.21 -17.33
N LEU A 408 -18.32 12.42 -16.31
CA LEU A 408 -16.89 12.68 -16.49
C LEU A 408 -16.15 11.55 -17.22
N ARG A 409 -16.68 10.33 -17.23
CA ARG A 409 -16.06 9.20 -17.95
C ARG A 409 -16.02 9.43 -19.45
N ARG A 410 -16.93 10.29 -19.95
CA ARG A 410 -17.11 10.63 -21.37
C ARG A 410 -16.63 12.04 -21.70
N ALA A 411 -15.87 12.68 -20.80
CA ALA A 411 -15.26 13.96 -21.10
C ALA A 411 -14.41 13.82 -22.38
N LYS A 412 -14.72 14.63 -23.40
CA LYS A 412 -13.99 14.69 -24.68
C LYS A 412 -13.05 15.88 -24.66
#